data_AF-A0A1H8Z0K7-F1
#
_entry.id   AF-A0A1H8Z0K7-F1
#
_cell.length_a   1.000
_cell.length_b   1.000
_cell.length_c   1.000
_cell.angle_alpha   90.00
_cell.angle_beta   90.00
_cell.angle_gamma   90.00
#
_symmetry.space_group_name_H-M   'P 1'
#
loop_
_entity.id
_entity.type
_entity.pdbx_description
1 polymer ?
#
loop_
_entity_poly.entity_id
_entity_poly.type
_entity_poly.pdbx_seq_one_letter_code
_entity_poly.pdbx_strand_id
1 'polypeptide(L)'
;MRITSLAFLLLLFISACTTNNGDDDGPEPVAFDRQAMLANWADNLIAPAYEALEAALISLDLAAQVYEENPNSISRAQLESRFESAYLSWQRASPFSLGKAEEIRLRGQLNTYPTDVSLIEENLANLNGINLELPSQAAAQGLPALDYLLFSLSEDALNNSPAYRSYLKQLTSRMVSLTRIVRDDLAVNRDAYIQNDGNSATASIDRTVNDYIFYFEKFLRAGKVGIPAGVFSDDPLADRAESLYAGQSKALFLAGLNGSEQFFNNGLNDYLDALGVERSGELLSQQINDQFAAIKAAANSLNDNFSTQVENDNTAMLQLYDELQKQVVFLKVDMLQALSINVDYVDADGD
;
A
#
# COMPACT_ATOMS: atom_id res chain seq x y z
N MET A 1 64.26 32.59 49.72
CA MET A 1 63.39 32.59 48.53
C MET A 1 63.22 31.14 48.08
N ARG A 2 61.97 30.65 47.96
CA ARG A 2 61.52 29.27 47.58
C ARG A 2 61.74 28.23 48.70
N ILE A 3 60.77 27.69 49.46
CA ILE A 3 59.42 27.07 49.27
C ILE A 3 59.45 25.78 48.44
N THR A 4 58.79 24.75 49.02
CA THR A 4 58.26 23.44 48.55
C THR A 4 59.13 22.21 48.93
N SER A 5 58.77 21.29 49.84
CA SER A 5 57.56 20.45 50.08
C SER A 5 57.62 19.07 49.39
N LEU A 6 57.02 18.06 50.07
CA LEU A 6 56.67 16.67 49.68
C LEU A 6 57.80 15.61 49.78
N ALA A 7 57.59 14.39 50.30
CA ALA A 7 56.36 13.63 50.53
C ALA A 7 56.57 12.57 51.65
N PHE A 8 55.55 12.37 52.49
CA PHE A 8 55.45 11.25 53.45
C PHE A 8 54.41 10.26 52.89
N LEU A 9 54.85 9.04 52.61
CA LEU A 9 54.05 7.96 52.02
C LEU A 9 53.35 7.21 53.16
N LEU A 10 52.02 7.36 53.28
CA LEU A 10 51.20 6.58 54.21
C LEU A 10 50.29 5.64 53.40
N LEU A 11 50.61 4.35 53.41
CA LEU A 11 49.76 3.27 52.90
C LEU A 11 48.64 2.99 53.90
N LEU A 12 47.40 3.27 53.51
CA LEU A 12 46.20 2.83 54.21
C LEU A 12 45.48 1.79 53.36
N PHE A 13 45.48 0.56 53.86
CA PHE A 13 44.60 -0.51 53.42
C PHE A 13 43.16 -0.18 53.85
N ILE A 14 42.24 -0.09 52.89
CA ILE A 14 40.81 -0.06 53.18
C ILE A 14 40.17 -1.25 52.46
N SER A 15 39.64 -2.15 53.28
CA SER A 15 38.85 -3.31 52.92
C SER A 15 37.56 -2.85 52.24
N ALA A 16 37.33 -3.27 50.99
CA ALA A 16 36.08 -3.01 50.29
C ALA A 16 35.01 -4.01 50.76
N CYS A 17 33.93 -3.47 51.31
CA CYS A 17 32.67 -4.17 51.55
C CYS A 17 32.05 -4.61 50.22
N THR A 18 31.50 -5.81 50.20
CA THR A 18 30.64 -6.33 49.13
C THR A 18 29.34 -5.52 49.12
N THR A 19 29.18 -4.61 48.16
CA THR A 19 27.88 -4.03 47.84
C THR A 19 27.15 -4.99 46.91
N ASN A 20 26.06 -5.55 47.44
CA ASN A 20 24.99 -6.15 46.64
C ASN A 20 24.44 -5.03 45.74
N ASN A 21 24.89 -5.01 44.48
CA ASN A 21 24.24 -4.20 43.46
C ASN A 21 22.95 -4.95 43.10
N GLY A 22 21.82 -4.43 43.57
CA GLY A 22 20.57 -4.69 42.88
C GLY A 22 20.68 -3.97 41.55
N ASP A 23 21.00 -4.74 40.51
CA ASP A 23 20.86 -4.28 39.14
C ASP A 23 19.37 -3.94 38.95
N ASP A 24 19.10 -2.65 38.83
CA ASP A 24 17.90 -2.10 38.21
C ASP A 24 18.03 -2.43 36.71
N ASP A 25 17.90 -3.71 36.40
CA ASP A 25 17.72 -4.17 35.02
C ASP A 25 16.37 -3.60 34.60
N GLY A 26 16.42 -2.53 33.80
CA GLY A 26 15.26 -2.07 33.05
C GLY A 26 14.59 -3.25 32.34
N PRO A 27 13.33 -3.11 31.89
CA PRO A 27 12.57 -4.23 31.33
C PRO A 27 13.43 -5.00 30.31
N GLU A 28 13.60 -6.29 30.60
CA GLU A 28 14.35 -7.22 29.75
C GLU A 28 13.89 -7.06 28.29
N PRO A 29 14.81 -7.02 27.31
CA PRO A 29 14.43 -6.94 25.91
C PRO A 29 13.49 -8.10 25.58
N VAL A 30 12.28 -7.78 25.10
CA VAL A 30 11.34 -8.79 24.64
C VAL A 30 12.00 -9.57 23.50
N ALA A 31 12.22 -10.86 23.71
CA ALA A 31 12.80 -11.74 22.72
C ALA A 31 11.74 -12.02 21.64
N PHE A 32 11.79 -11.26 20.53
CA PHE A 32 10.99 -11.49 19.34
C PHE A 32 11.90 -11.74 18.13
N ASP A 33 11.60 -12.77 17.35
CA ASP A 33 12.39 -13.14 16.16
C ASP A 33 12.02 -12.24 14.97
N ARG A 34 12.63 -11.07 14.94
CA ARG A 34 12.44 -10.04 13.90
C ARG A 34 12.85 -10.55 12.52
N GLN A 35 13.90 -11.36 12.46
CA GLN A 35 14.39 -11.93 11.21
C GLN A 35 13.40 -12.95 10.63
N ALA A 36 12.80 -13.80 11.48
CA ALA A 36 11.74 -14.72 11.06
C ALA A 36 10.50 -13.97 10.55
N MET A 37 10.11 -12.87 11.20
CA MET A 37 9.02 -12.02 10.72
C MET A 37 9.32 -11.41 9.35
N LEU A 38 10.53 -10.88 9.13
CA LEU A 38 10.95 -10.36 7.83
C LEU A 38 10.98 -11.45 6.74
N ALA A 39 11.44 -12.66 7.08
CA ALA A 39 11.39 -13.79 6.17
C ALA A 39 9.95 -14.16 5.80
N ASN A 40 9.03 -14.15 6.78
CA ASN A 40 7.61 -14.37 6.53
C ASN A 40 7.01 -13.31 5.60
N TRP A 41 7.30 -12.02 5.83
CA TRP A 41 6.84 -10.95 4.95
C TRP A 41 7.37 -11.08 3.54
N ALA A 42 8.67 -11.35 3.38
CA ALA A 42 9.28 -11.50 2.07
C ALA A 42 8.68 -12.68 1.30
N ASP A 43 8.57 -13.85 1.93
CA ASP A 43 8.29 -15.12 1.25
C ASP A 43 6.82 -15.44 1.10
N ASN A 44 6.01 -15.04 2.09
CA ASN A 44 4.63 -15.48 2.19
C ASN A 44 3.64 -14.34 1.91
N LEU A 45 4.11 -13.08 1.84
CA LEU A 45 3.26 -11.93 1.53
C LEU A 45 3.74 -11.19 0.27
N ILE A 46 4.92 -10.59 0.31
CA ILE A 46 5.37 -9.62 -0.70
C ILE A 46 5.64 -10.33 -2.03
N ALA A 47 6.51 -11.34 -2.05
CA ALA A 47 6.82 -12.06 -3.29
C ALA A 47 5.58 -12.72 -3.92
N PRO A 48 4.75 -13.48 -3.18
CA PRO A 48 3.53 -14.07 -3.74
C PRO A 48 2.54 -13.03 -4.29
N ALA A 49 2.42 -11.86 -3.67
CA ALA A 49 1.54 -10.80 -4.15
C ALA A 49 1.99 -10.25 -5.52
N TYR A 50 3.30 -10.06 -5.71
CA TYR A 50 3.85 -9.61 -7.00
C TYR A 50 3.85 -10.71 -8.07
N GLU A 51 4.04 -11.97 -7.69
CA GLU A 51 3.89 -13.12 -8.59
C GLU A 51 2.44 -13.25 -9.08
N ALA A 52 1.46 -13.14 -8.18
CA ALA A 52 0.04 -13.16 -8.53
C ALA A 52 -0.33 -11.97 -9.43
N LEU A 53 0.19 -10.77 -9.13
CA LEU A 53 -0.02 -9.59 -9.95
C LEU A 53 0.56 -9.75 -11.36
N GLU A 54 1.80 -10.24 -11.50
CA GLU A 54 2.40 -10.47 -12.82
C GLU A 54 1.60 -11.50 -13.62
N ALA A 55 1.20 -12.61 -12.99
CA ALA A 55 0.37 -13.63 -13.64
C ALA A 55 -0.97 -13.08 -14.13
N ALA A 56 -1.62 -12.24 -13.31
CA ALA A 56 -2.88 -11.59 -13.69
C ALA A 56 -2.68 -10.57 -14.83
N LEU A 57 -1.60 -9.79 -14.79
CA LEU A 57 -1.27 -8.82 -15.84
C LEU A 57 -0.86 -9.50 -17.16
N ILE A 58 -0.14 -10.62 -17.12
CA ILE A 58 0.16 -11.44 -18.31
C ILE A 58 -1.14 -11.96 -18.91
N SER A 59 -2.05 -12.46 -18.08
CA SER A 59 -3.36 -12.96 -18.53
C SER A 59 -4.21 -11.85 -19.16
N LEU A 60 -4.15 -10.64 -18.60
CA LEU A 60 -4.78 -9.44 -19.14
C LEU A 60 -4.13 -9.03 -20.48
N ASP A 61 -2.81 -8.99 -20.55
CA ASP A 61 -2.04 -8.63 -21.74
C ASP A 61 -2.30 -9.59 -22.92
N LEU A 62 -2.44 -10.89 -22.64
CA LEU A 62 -2.84 -11.89 -23.63
C LEU A 62 -4.29 -11.69 -24.10
N ALA A 63 -5.22 -11.38 -23.20
CA ALA A 63 -6.59 -11.08 -23.59
C ALA A 63 -6.69 -9.79 -24.42
N ALA A 64 -5.88 -8.78 -24.09
CA ALA A 64 -5.79 -7.54 -24.86
C ALA A 64 -5.27 -7.81 -26.29
N GLN A 65 -4.28 -8.70 -26.44
CA GLN A 65 -3.80 -9.12 -27.75
C GLN A 65 -4.89 -9.82 -28.57
N VAL A 66 -5.63 -10.76 -27.96
CA VAL A 66 -6.73 -11.48 -28.63
C VAL A 66 -7.82 -10.50 -29.08
N TYR A 67 -8.16 -9.51 -28.25
CA TYR A 67 -9.13 -8.47 -28.58
C TYR A 67 -8.62 -7.53 -29.69
N GLU A 68 -7.34 -7.17 -29.68
CA GLU A 68 -6.72 -6.35 -30.72
C GLU A 68 -6.78 -7.02 -32.10
N GLU A 69 -6.43 -8.30 -32.16
CA GLU A 69 -6.39 -9.12 -33.39
C GLU A 69 -7.78 -9.50 -33.90
N ASN A 70 -8.74 -9.72 -32.99
CA ASN A 70 -10.10 -10.15 -33.31
C ASN A 70 -11.14 -9.48 -32.41
N PRO A 71 -11.48 -8.20 -32.66
CA PRO A 71 -12.43 -7.47 -31.82
C PRO A 71 -13.86 -7.97 -32.03
N ASN A 72 -14.43 -8.55 -30.97
CA ASN A 72 -15.83 -8.97 -30.90
C ASN A 72 -16.27 -9.08 -29.43
N SER A 73 -17.56 -9.33 -29.21
CA SER A 73 -18.13 -9.41 -27.86
C SER A 73 -17.52 -10.51 -26.98
N ILE A 74 -17.07 -11.62 -27.57
CA ILE A 74 -16.44 -12.72 -26.81
C ILE A 74 -15.04 -12.31 -26.34
N SER A 75 -14.21 -11.76 -27.24
CA SER A 75 -12.86 -11.31 -26.88
C SER A 75 -12.90 -10.09 -25.95
N ARG A 76 -13.90 -9.22 -26.07
CA ARG A 76 -14.15 -8.12 -25.12
C ARG A 76 -14.48 -8.64 -23.72
N ALA A 77 -15.46 -9.54 -23.60
CA ALA A 77 -15.84 -10.09 -22.29
C ALA A 77 -14.68 -10.82 -21.60
N GLN A 78 -13.81 -11.49 -22.37
CA GLN A 78 -12.58 -12.07 -21.84
C GLN A 78 -11.61 -11.00 -21.34
N LEU A 79 -11.42 -9.92 -22.09
CA LEU A 79 -10.58 -8.79 -21.70
C LEU A 79 -11.09 -8.13 -20.41
N GLU A 80 -12.39 -7.85 -20.32
CA GLU A 80 -13.02 -7.27 -19.12
C GLU A 80 -12.83 -8.16 -17.88
N SER A 81 -13.08 -9.46 -17.99
CA SER A 81 -12.88 -10.41 -16.88
C SER A 81 -11.41 -10.47 -16.42
N ARG A 82 -10.45 -10.40 -17.35
CA ARG A 82 -9.02 -10.38 -17.00
C ARG A 82 -8.61 -9.03 -16.42
N PHE A 83 -9.23 -7.95 -16.86
CA PHE A 83 -9.02 -6.61 -16.29
C PHE A 83 -9.45 -6.57 -14.83
N GLU A 84 -10.66 -7.04 -14.51
CA GLU A 84 -11.15 -7.12 -13.12
C GLU A 84 -10.21 -7.95 -12.23
N SER A 85 -9.77 -9.10 -12.73
CA SER A 85 -8.84 -9.99 -12.02
C SER A 85 -7.50 -9.30 -11.74
N ALA A 86 -6.93 -8.61 -12.74
CA ALA A 86 -5.68 -7.86 -12.59
C ALA A 86 -5.83 -6.68 -11.63
N TYR A 87 -6.96 -5.97 -11.68
CA TYR A 87 -7.22 -4.83 -10.80
C TYR A 87 -7.32 -5.28 -9.34
N LEU A 88 -8.08 -6.36 -9.07
CA LEU A 88 -8.15 -6.96 -7.73
C LEU A 88 -6.80 -7.50 -7.25
N SER A 89 -5.97 -8.04 -8.15
CA SER A 89 -4.62 -8.48 -7.79
C SER A 89 -3.71 -7.30 -7.46
N TRP A 90 -3.82 -6.20 -8.19
CA TRP A 90 -3.11 -4.96 -7.88
C TRP A 90 -3.46 -4.47 -6.49
N GLN A 91 -4.74 -4.44 -6.13
CA GLN A 91 -5.16 -3.97 -4.80
C GLN A 91 -4.50 -4.75 -3.66
N ARG A 92 -4.31 -6.07 -3.81
CA ARG A 92 -3.64 -6.93 -2.82
C ARG A 92 -2.12 -6.73 -2.76
N ALA A 93 -1.47 -6.41 -3.89
CA ALA A 93 -0.04 -6.16 -3.94
C ALA A 93 0.32 -4.72 -3.54
N SER A 94 -0.61 -3.78 -3.72
CA SER A 94 -0.35 -2.36 -3.56
C SER A 94 0.12 -1.93 -2.15
N PRO A 95 -0.28 -2.55 -1.02
CA PRO A 95 0.29 -2.25 0.29
C PRO A 95 1.80 -2.47 0.37
N PHE A 96 2.36 -3.31 -0.51
CA PHE A 96 3.77 -3.70 -0.56
C PHE A 96 4.54 -2.95 -1.65
N SER A 97 4.18 -1.70 -1.93
CA SER A 97 4.90 -0.84 -2.87
C SER A 97 6.16 -0.30 -2.19
N LEU A 98 7.17 -1.16 -1.97
CA LEU A 98 8.42 -0.85 -1.27
C LEU A 98 9.62 -0.84 -2.25
N GLY A 99 10.68 -0.12 -1.91
CA GLY A 99 11.97 -0.24 -2.57
C GLY A 99 11.87 0.04 -4.08
N LYS A 100 12.13 -0.97 -4.93
CA LYS A 100 12.05 -0.79 -6.39
C LYS A 100 10.69 -0.28 -6.86
N ALA A 101 9.61 -0.71 -6.23
CA ALA A 101 8.26 -0.25 -6.60
C ALA A 101 8.11 1.26 -6.37
N GLU A 102 8.73 1.81 -5.32
CA GLU A 102 8.74 3.25 -5.03
C GLU A 102 9.68 4.01 -5.96
N GLU A 103 10.89 3.48 -6.17
CA GLU A 103 11.90 4.07 -7.05
C GLU A 103 11.35 4.31 -8.45
N ILE A 104 10.58 3.36 -8.98
CA ILE A 104 9.92 3.49 -10.29
C ILE A 104 8.53 4.09 -10.20
N ARG A 105 8.05 4.47 -9.01
CA ARG A 105 6.69 5.02 -8.78
C ARG A 105 5.59 4.10 -9.32
N LEU A 106 5.71 2.79 -9.14
CA LEU A 106 4.85 1.76 -9.73
C LEU A 106 3.36 2.08 -9.58
N ARG A 107 2.91 2.47 -8.38
CA ARG A 107 1.51 2.87 -8.15
C ARG A 107 1.06 4.01 -9.06
N GLY A 108 1.88 5.05 -9.22
CA GLY A 108 1.57 6.17 -10.10
C GLY A 108 1.55 5.78 -11.59
N GLN A 109 2.10 4.63 -11.95
CA GLN A 109 2.06 4.11 -13.31
C GLN A 109 0.92 3.09 -13.52
N LEU A 110 0.52 2.37 -12.48
CA LEU A 110 -0.51 1.35 -12.57
C LEU A 110 -1.89 1.87 -12.18
N ASN A 111 -1.98 2.89 -11.32
CA ASN A 111 -3.22 3.18 -10.62
C ASN A 111 -3.39 4.64 -10.15
N THR A 112 -3.12 5.60 -11.02
CA THR A 112 -3.51 7.00 -10.80
C THR A 112 -4.94 7.22 -11.27
N TYR A 113 -5.85 7.55 -10.33
CA TYR A 113 -7.25 7.85 -10.60
C TYR A 113 -7.66 9.20 -10.01
N PRO A 114 -8.63 9.91 -10.62
CA PRO A 114 -9.26 9.58 -11.90
C PRO A 114 -8.28 9.67 -13.07
N THR A 115 -8.59 8.97 -14.16
CA THR A 115 -7.77 9.02 -15.36
C THR A 115 -7.98 10.34 -16.12
N ASP A 116 -6.95 10.83 -16.80
CA ASP A 116 -7.04 12.00 -17.68
C ASP A 116 -7.51 11.56 -19.07
N VAL A 117 -8.83 11.64 -19.28
CA VAL A 117 -9.48 11.31 -20.56
C VAL A 117 -8.95 12.17 -21.70
N SER A 118 -8.68 13.46 -21.47
CA SER A 118 -8.20 14.34 -22.55
C SER A 118 -6.81 13.93 -23.01
N LEU A 119 -5.93 13.56 -22.07
CA LEU A 119 -4.59 13.08 -22.38
C LEU A 119 -4.62 11.69 -23.05
N ILE A 120 -5.56 10.81 -22.69
CA ILE A 120 -5.77 9.54 -23.40
C ILE A 120 -6.13 9.80 -24.87
N GLU A 121 -7.07 10.70 -25.13
CA GLU A 121 -7.49 11.07 -26.50
C GLU A 121 -6.35 11.74 -27.30
N GLU A 122 -5.52 12.57 -26.65
CA GLU A 122 -4.30 13.13 -27.27
C GLU A 122 -3.30 12.02 -27.64
N ASN A 123 -3.05 11.09 -26.71
CA ASN A 123 -2.15 9.96 -26.94
C ASN A 123 -2.62 9.09 -28.13
N LEU A 124 -3.92 8.84 -28.24
CA LEU A 124 -4.50 8.07 -29.35
C LEU A 124 -4.26 8.71 -30.72
N ALA A 125 -4.16 10.04 -30.79
CA ALA A 125 -3.81 10.75 -32.02
C ALA A 125 -2.32 10.61 -32.41
N ASN A 126 -1.44 10.22 -31.48
CA ASN A 126 0.01 10.12 -31.67
C ASN A 126 0.61 8.82 -31.11
N LEU A 127 -0.05 7.68 -31.31
CA LEU A 127 0.31 6.40 -30.68
C LEU A 127 1.78 6.01 -30.71
N ASN A 128 2.46 6.23 -31.84
CA ASN A 128 3.87 5.81 -32.01
C ASN A 128 4.87 6.80 -31.40
N GLY A 129 4.43 7.97 -30.95
CA GLY A 129 5.26 9.02 -30.38
C GLY A 129 5.10 9.20 -28.87
N ILE A 130 4.24 8.43 -28.21
CA ILE A 130 3.96 8.57 -26.78
C ILE A 130 5.16 8.05 -25.97
N ASN A 131 5.59 8.84 -24.99
CA ASN A 131 6.49 8.36 -23.95
C ASN A 131 5.74 8.21 -22.62
N LEU A 132 5.22 7.00 -22.35
CA LEU A 132 4.49 6.68 -21.13
C LEU A 132 5.37 6.71 -19.85
N GLU A 133 6.69 6.84 -19.95
CA GLU A 133 7.58 7.00 -18.80
C GLU A 133 7.54 8.40 -18.18
N LEU A 134 7.03 9.38 -18.92
CA LEU A 134 6.96 10.75 -18.42
C LEU A 134 6.00 10.86 -17.23
N PRO A 135 6.36 11.58 -16.15
CA PRO A 135 5.47 11.79 -15.01
C PRO A 135 4.11 12.39 -15.39
N SER A 136 4.04 13.21 -16.44
CA SER A 136 2.78 13.78 -16.95
C SER A 136 1.82 12.75 -17.52
N GLN A 137 2.32 11.55 -17.88
CA GLN A 137 1.51 10.46 -18.44
C GLN A 137 0.90 9.54 -17.38
N ALA A 138 1.20 9.76 -16.09
CA ALA A 138 0.74 8.90 -15.00
C ALA A 138 -0.79 8.71 -14.99
N ALA A 139 -1.54 9.78 -15.22
CA ALA A 139 -3.00 9.75 -15.22
C ALA A 139 -3.63 9.21 -16.52
N ALA A 140 -2.87 8.96 -17.59
CA ALA A 140 -3.39 8.46 -18.87
C ALA A 140 -3.04 6.99 -19.14
N GLN A 141 -2.54 6.28 -18.13
CA GLN A 141 -2.09 4.89 -18.25
C GLN A 141 -2.59 4.02 -17.09
N GLY A 142 -2.21 2.74 -17.10
CA GLY A 142 -2.54 1.80 -16.05
C GLY A 142 -4.02 1.39 -16.03
N LEU A 143 -4.45 0.82 -14.91
CA LEU A 143 -5.78 0.26 -14.70
C LEU A 143 -6.90 1.30 -14.83
N PRO A 144 -6.75 2.56 -14.34
CA PRO A 144 -7.79 3.59 -14.50
C PRO A 144 -8.01 4.01 -15.96
N ALA A 145 -6.95 4.03 -16.79
CA ALA A 145 -7.11 4.27 -18.22
C ALA A 145 -7.83 3.11 -18.91
N LEU A 146 -7.54 1.86 -18.53
CA LEU A 146 -8.28 0.69 -19.01
C LEU A 146 -9.75 0.71 -18.56
N ASP A 147 -10.04 1.17 -17.32
CA ASP A 147 -11.41 1.36 -16.81
C ASP A 147 -12.22 2.30 -17.71
N TYR A 148 -11.66 3.46 -18.06
CA TYR A 148 -12.27 4.37 -19.05
C TYR A 148 -12.49 3.68 -20.39
N LEU A 149 -11.42 3.15 -20.98
CA LEU A 149 -11.46 2.58 -22.32
C LEU A 149 -12.47 1.44 -22.45
N LEU A 150 -12.55 0.56 -21.45
CA LEU A 150 -13.41 -0.62 -21.50
C LEU A 150 -14.86 -0.34 -21.13
N PHE A 151 -15.13 0.63 -20.25
CA PHE A 151 -16.46 0.77 -19.64
C PHE A 151 -17.16 2.11 -19.93
N SER A 152 -16.45 3.14 -20.41
CA SER A 152 -17.08 4.40 -20.82
C SER A 152 -17.42 4.47 -22.31
N LEU A 153 -16.74 3.66 -23.12
CA LEU A 153 -16.87 3.67 -24.58
C LEU A 153 -17.82 2.55 -25.04
N SER A 154 -18.52 2.79 -26.15
CA SER A 154 -19.37 1.77 -26.75
C SER A 154 -18.54 0.65 -27.38
N GLU A 155 -19.12 -0.55 -27.51
CA GLU A 155 -18.45 -1.67 -28.16
C GLU A 155 -18.02 -1.33 -29.59
N ASP A 156 -18.91 -0.65 -30.33
CA ASP A 156 -18.64 -0.22 -31.70
C ASP A 156 -17.49 0.78 -31.78
N ALA A 157 -17.32 1.66 -30.80
CA ALA A 157 -16.22 2.62 -30.78
C ALA A 157 -14.86 1.89 -30.66
N LEU A 158 -14.74 0.92 -29.74
CA LEU A 158 -13.51 0.13 -29.58
C LEU A 158 -13.28 -0.82 -30.75
N ASN A 159 -14.32 -1.52 -31.21
CA ASN A 159 -14.22 -2.49 -32.29
C ASN A 159 -13.80 -1.83 -33.62
N ASN A 160 -14.26 -0.60 -33.89
CA ASN A 160 -13.97 0.09 -35.14
C ASN A 160 -12.72 0.97 -35.11
N SER A 161 -12.05 1.10 -33.96
CA SER A 161 -10.84 1.91 -33.80
C SER A 161 -9.62 1.06 -33.45
N PRO A 162 -8.73 0.78 -34.42
CA PRO A 162 -7.44 0.14 -34.14
C PRO A 162 -6.61 0.92 -33.11
N ALA A 163 -6.74 2.25 -33.09
CA ALA A 163 -5.99 3.10 -32.17
C ALA A 163 -6.31 2.79 -30.69
N TYR A 164 -7.59 2.69 -30.34
CA TYR A 164 -8.01 2.32 -28.99
C TYR A 164 -7.47 0.94 -28.58
N ARG A 165 -7.56 -0.05 -29.48
CA ARG A 165 -7.11 -1.41 -29.19
C ARG A 165 -5.59 -1.51 -29.03
N SER A 166 -4.83 -0.85 -29.89
CA SER A 166 -3.37 -0.80 -29.75
C SER A 166 -2.93 -0.02 -28.52
N TYR A 167 -3.70 0.99 -28.08
CA TYR A 167 -3.42 1.67 -26.82
C TYR A 167 -3.67 0.77 -25.62
N LEU A 168 -4.83 0.11 -25.54
CA LEU A 168 -5.14 -0.92 -24.53
C LEU A 168 -3.99 -1.93 -24.43
N LYS A 169 -3.55 -2.47 -25.56
CA LYS A 169 -2.43 -3.43 -25.61
C LYS A 169 -1.13 -2.85 -25.05
N GLN A 170 -0.73 -1.66 -25.50
CA GLN A 170 0.48 -0.98 -25.01
C GLN A 170 0.46 -0.78 -23.48
N LEU A 171 -0.69 -0.36 -22.94
CA LEU A 171 -0.86 -0.17 -21.49
C LEU A 171 -0.69 -1.49 -20.73
N THR A 172 -1.31 -2.58 -21.21
CA THR A 172 -1.19 -3.90 -20.56
C THR A 172 0.24 -4.44 -20.60
N SER A 173 0.93 -4.33 -21.73
CA SER A 173 2.33 -4.78 -21.87
C SER A 173 3.29 -3.97 -20.99
N ARG A 174 3.02 -2.68 -20.83
CA ARG A 174 3.77 -1.81 -19.92
C ARG A 174 3.61 -2.23 -18.47
N MET A 175 2.39 -2.51 -18.01
CA MET A 175 2.15 -2.96 -16.63
C MET A 175 2.88 -4.28 -16.34
N VAL A 176 2.83 -5.25 -17.27
CA VAL A 176 3.61 -6.50 -17.14
C VAL A 176 5.11 -6.21 -16.96
N SER A 177 5.66 -5.32 -17.77
CA SER A 177 7.09 -4.98 -17.74
C SER A 177 7.50 -4.32 -16.43
N LEU A 178 6.71 -3.36 -15.94
CA LEU A 178 6.97 -2.67 -14.68
C LEU A 178 6.87 -3.60 -13.47
N THR A 179 5.85 -4.46 -13.43
CA THR A 179 5.69 -5.44 -12.36
C THR A 179 6.83 -6.46 -12.34
N ARG A 180 7.31 -6.90 -13.51
CA ARG A 180 8.46 -7.80 -13.62
C ARG A 180 9.74 -7.18 -13.06
N ILE A 181 9.99 -5.89 -13.33
CA ILE A 181 11.15 -5.17 -12.77
C ILE A 181 11.14 -5.23 -11.24
N VAL A 182 9.99 -5.00 -10.62
CA VAL A 182 9.85 -5.05 -9.16
C VAL A 182 10.05 -6.47 -8.63
N ARG A 183 9.41 -7.47 -9.23
CA ARG A 183 9.56 -8.87 -8.83
C ARG A 183 11.01 -9.33 -8.91
N ASP A 184 11.71 -9.00 -9.99
CA ASP A 184 13.11 -9.41 -10.19
C ASP A 184 14.02 -8.74 -9.16
N ASP A 185 13.78 -7.48 -8.82
CA ASP A 185 14.52 -6.77 -7.78
C ASP A 185 14.26 -7.36 -6.39
N LEU A 186 13.01 -7.67 -6.05
CA LEU A 186 12.65 -8.34 -4.80
C LEU A 186 13.37 -9.67 -4.64
N ALA A 187 13.45 -10.48 -5.70
CA ALA A 187 14.16 -11.77 -5.67
C ALA A 187 15.67 -11.60 -5.41
N VAL A 188 16.29 -10.56 -5.98
CA VAL A 188 17.72 -10.26 -5.78
C VAL A 188 18.01 -9.69 -4.40
N ASN A 189 17.14 -8.82 -3.89
CA ASN A 189 17.36 -8.08 -2.65
C ASN A 189 16.75 -8.75 -1.41
N ARG A 190 16.08 -9.89 -1.58
CA ARG A 190 15.40 -10.65 -0.52
C ARG A 190 16.27 -10.86 0.72
N ASP A 191 17.47 -11.40 0.57
CA ASP A 191 18.32 -11.74 1.71
C ASP A 191 18.84 -10.49 2.43
N ALA A 192 19.13 -9.43 1.69
CA ALA A 192 19.52 -8.14 2.27
C ALA A 192 18.37 -7.50 3.06
N TYR A 193 17.13 -7.63 2.58
CA TYR A 193 15.94 -7.20 3.29
C TYR A 193 15.79 -7.94 4.63
N ILE A 194 15.95 -9.27 4.64
CA ILE A 194 15.81 -10.10 5.86
C ILE A 194 16.94 -9.85 6.86
N GLN A 195 18.18 -9.68 6.38
CA GLN A 195 19.35 -9.45 7.24
C GLN A 195 19.37 -8.06 7.90
N ASN A 196 18.52 -7.14 7.44
CA ASN A 196 18.43 -5.78 7.96
C ASN A 196 17.32 -5.66 9.02
N ASP A 197 17.39 -6.52 10.04
CA ASP A 197 16.43 -6.69 11.14
C ASP A 197 16.64 -5.75 12.34
N GLY A 198 17.48 -4.70 12.15
CA GLY A 198 17.79 -3.70 13.16
C GLY A 198 16.61 -2.81 13.56
N ASN A 199 16.81 -1.88 14.50
CA ASN A 199 15.80 -0.92 14.95
C ASN A 199 16.25 0.51 14.63
N SER A 200 16.01 0.95 13.39
CA SER A 200 16.43 2.28 12.90
C SER A 200 15.64 2.64 11.65
N ALA A 201 15.57 3.92 11.29
CA ALA A 201 14.90 4.39 10.07
C ALA A 201 15.41 3.72 8.76
N THR A 202 16.58 3.09 8.77
CA THR A 202 17.09 2.33 7.62
C THR A 202 16.82 0.84 7.66
N ALA A 203 16.30 0.32 8.79
CA ALA A 203 15.98 -1.09 8.96
C ALA A 203 14.72 -1.49 8.17
N SER A 204 14.65 -2.75 7.80
CA SER A 204 13.58 -3.26 6.94
C SER A 204 12.21 -3.18 7.60
N ILE A 205 12.14 -3.42 8.92
CA ILE A 205 10.88 -3.33 9.67
C ILE A 205 10.39 -1.89 9.70
N ASP A 206 11.22 -0.95 10.13
CA ASP A 206 10.87 0.48 10.23
C ASP A 206 10.34 1.03 8.89
N ARG A 207 11.05 0.76 7.79
CA ARG A 207 10.60 1.19 6.45
C ARG A 207 9.30 0.55 6.03
N THR A 208 9.23 -0.79 6.12
CA THR A 208 8.03 -1.53 5.68
C THR A 208 6.79 -1.10 6.46
N VAL A 209 6.93 -0.88 7.78
CA VAL A 209 5.82 -0.44 8.62
C VAL A 209 5.42 0.99 8.27
N ASN A 210 6.36 1.92 8.07
CA ASN A 210 6.04 3.27 7.63
C ASN A 210 5.31 3.29 6.28
N ASP A 211 5.84 2.59 5.27
CA ASP A 211 5.23 2.51 3.93
C ASP A 211 3.85 1.86 3.96
N TYR A 212 3.67 0.85 4.80
CA TYR A 212 2.36 0.22 5.06
C TYR A 212 1.34 1.21 5.62
N ILE A 213 1.72 2.00 6.65
CA ILE A 213 0.82 2.98 7.25
C ILE A 213 0.57 4.13 6.26
N PHE A 214 1.59 4.60 5.55
CA PHE A 214 1.43 5.59 4.49
C PHE A 214 0.47 5.11 3.41
N TYR A 215 0.55 3.84 3.00
CA TYR A 215 -0.42 3.25 2.08
C TYR A 215 -1.85 3.32 2.62
N PHE A 216 -2.02 2.88 3.87
CA PHE A 216 -3.33 2.85 4.51
C PHE A 216 -3.93 4.26 4.62
N GLU A 217 -3.13 5.25 5.02
CA GLU A 217 -3.53 6.64 5.13
C GLU A 217 -3.85 7.27 3.78
N LYS A 218 -2.89 7.25 2.86
CA LYS A 218 -2.94 8.02 1.61
C LYS A 218 -3.82 7.36 0.56
N PHE A 219 -3.62 6.07 0.33
CA PHE A 219 -4.22 5.40 -0.83
C PHE A 219 -5.48 4.63 -0.49
N LEU A 220 -5.58 4.05 0.72
CA LEU A 220 -6.77 3.31 1.13
C LEU A 220 -7.83 4.25 1.74
N ARG A 221 -7.47 5.02 2.77
CA ARG A 221 -8.39 5.91 3.47
C ARG A 221 -8.68 7.20 2.72
N ALA A 222 -7.65 8.01 2.45
CA ALA A 222 -7.86 9.30 1.79
C ALA A 222 -8.26 9.11 0.33
N GLY A 223 -7.49 8.35 -0.45
CA GLY A 223 -7.72 8.15 -1.89
C GLY A 223 -9.07 7.54 -2.25
N LYS A 224 -9.42 6.38 -1.66
CA LYS A 224 -10.62 5.64 -2.07
C LYS A 224 -11.90 6.12 -1.40
N VAL A 225 -11.82 6.75 -0.22
CA VAL A 225 -12.99 7.11 0.60
C VAL A 225 -13.03 8.61 0.87
N GLY A 226 -11.98 9.18 1.47
CA GLY A 226 -11.97 10.57 1.91
C GLY A 226 -12.13 11.58 0.78
N ILE A 227 -11.38 11.45 -0.31
CA ILE A 227 -11.45 12.35 -1.48
C ILE A 227 -12.83 12.27 -2.13
N PRO A 228 -13.37 11.08 -2.51
CA PRO A 228 -14.71 11.00 -3.09
C PRO A 228 -15.80 11.54 -2.17
N ALA A 229 -15.70 11.28 -0.86
CA ALA A 229 -16.66 11.77 0.12
C ALA A 229 -16.58 13.27 0.40
N GLY A 230 -15.54 13.95 -0.11
CA GLY A 230 -15.31 15.37 0.10
C GLY A 230 -14.78 15.72 1.50
N VAL A 231 -14.04 14.82 2.16
CA VAL A 231 -13.45 15.12 3.48
C VAL A 231 -12.43 16.26 3.41
N PHE A 232 -11.77 16.41 2.26
CA PHE A 232 -10.70 17.39 2.02
C PHE A 232 -11.14 18.51 1.07
N SER A 233 -12.44 18.68 0.86
CA SER A 233 -13.03 19.69 -0.03
C SER A 233 -14.33 20.24 0.54
N ASP A 234 -14.82 21.36 -0.01
CA ASP A 234 -16.09 21.94 0.42
C ASP A 234 -17.31 21.10 -0.01
N ASP A 235 -17.17 20.38 -1.13
CA ASP A 235 -18.22 19.56 -1.74
C ASP A 235 -17.75 18.11 -1.96
N PRO A 236 -18.66 17.11 -1.97
CA PRO A 236 -18.33 15.74 -2.36
C PRO A 236 -17.83 15.65 -3.81
N LEU A 237 -16.89 14.76 -4.07
CA LEU A 237 -16.20 14.60 -5.35
C LEU A 237 -16.42 13.20 -5.92
N ALA A 238 -17.69 12.84 -6.20
CA ALA A 238 -18.07 11.50 -6.66
C ALA A 238 -17.28 11.04 -7.92
N ASP A 239 -16.91 11.98 -8.79
CA ASP A 239 -16.09 11.76 -9.99
C ASP A 239 -14.64 11.33 -9.70
N ARG A 240 -14.22 11.31 -8.43
CA ARG A 240 -12.89 10.86 -7.98
C ARG A 240 -12.86 9.44 -7.43
N ALA A 241 -14.00 8.76 -7.38
CA ALA A 241 -14.03 7.36 -6.99
C ALA A 241 -13.18 6.49 -7.93
N GLU A 242 -12.41 5.57 -7.36
CA GLU A 242 -11.64 4.60 -8.14
C GLU A 242 -12.58 3.67 -8.91
N SER A 243 -12.20 3.32 -10.15
CA SER A 243 -13.03 2.51 -11.06
C SER A 243 -14.39 3.16 -11.34
N LEU A 244 -14.36 4.46 -11.62
CA LEU A 244 -15.52 5.30 -11.90
C LEU A 244 -16.45 4.69 -12.96
N TYR A 245 -15.88 4.05 -13.99
CA TYR A 245 -16.63 3.57 -15.14
C TYR A 245 -17.13 2.13 -14.97
N ALA A 246 -16.29 1.20 -14.47
CA ALA A 246 -16.73 -0.18 -14.20
C ALA A 246 -17.59 -0.29 -12.93
N GLY A 247 -17.53 0.69 -12.02
CA GLY A 247 -18.40 0.74 -10.84
C GLY A 247 -18.11 -0.31 -9.77
N GLN A 248 -16.85 -0.74 -9.64
CA GLN A 248 -16.40 -1.81 -8.73
C GLN A 248 -15.58 -1.30 -7.53
N SER A 249 -15.69 -0.01 -7.18
CA SER A 249 -14.88 0.66 -6.15
C SER A 249 -14.88 -0.08 -4.81
N LYS A 250 -16.03 -0.60 -4.37
CA LYS A 250 -16.14 -1.35 -3.11
C LYS A 250 -15.31 -2.63 -3.12
N ALA A 251 -15.36 -3.40 -4.20
CA ALA A 251 -14.59 -4.63 -4.33
C ALA A 251 -13.07 -4.34 -4.30
N LEU A 252 -12.64 -3.28 -4.98
CA LEU A 252 -11.24 -2.85 -4.98
C LEU A 252 -10.78 -2.35 -3.61
N PHE A 253 -11.63 -1.60 -2.90
CA PHE A 253 -11.38 -1.16 -1.52
C PHE A 253 -11.22 -2.36 -0.57
N LEU A 254 -12.17 -3.31 -0.60
CA LEU A 254 -12.13 -4.50 0.25
C LEU A 254 -10.91 -5.38 -0.04
N ALA A 255 -10.49 -5.49 -1.30
CA ALA A 255 -9.28 -6.22 -1.66
C ALA A 255 -8.01 -5.58 -1.06
N GLY A 256 -7.90 -4.25 -1.09
CA GLY A 256 -6.79 -3.52 -0.47
C GLY A 256 -6.81 -3.63 1.05
N LEU A 257 -7.99 -3.45 1.66
CA LEU A 257 -8.17 -3.56 3.12
C LEU A 257 -7.82 -4.96 3.64
N ASN A 258 -8.22 -6.01 2.92
CA ASN A 258 -7.85 -7.38 3.26
C ASN A 258 -6.34 -7.61 3.14
N GLY A 259 -5.67 -7.02 2.15
CA GLY A 259 -4.21 -7.06 2.05
C GLY A 259 -3.53 -6.40 3.25
N SER A 260 -4.03 -5.24 3.68
CA SER A 260 -3.54 -4.55 4.88
C SER A 260 -3.74 -5.36 6.16
N GLU A 261 -4.92 -5.95 6.35
CA GLU A 261 -5.20 -6.81 7.52
C GLU A 261 -4.32 -8.07 7.50
N GLN A 262 -4.13 -8.69 6.34
CA GLN A 262 -3.25 -9.86 6.21
C GLN A 262 -1.81 -9.51 6.57
N PHE A 263 -1.30 -8.35 6.13
CA PHE A 263 0.03 -7.91 6.51
C PHE A 263 0.17 -7.75 8.03
N PHE A 264 -0.80 -7.09 8.66
CA PHE A 264 -0.83 -6.91 10.11
C PHE A 264 -0.82 -8.26 10.85
N ASN A 265 -1.66 -9.20 10.42
CA ASN A 265 -1.83 -10.52 11.06
C ASN A 265 -0.75 -11.55 10.69
N ASN A 266 0.25 -11.16 9.90
CA ASN A 266 1.38 -12.02 9.55
C ASN A 266 2.69 -11.52 10.18
N GLY A 267 2.60 -10.96 11.39
CA GLY A 267 3.77 -10.68 12.22
C GLY A 267 3.60 -9.51 13.18
N LEU A 268 2.93 -8.43 12.77
CA LEU A 268 2.81 -7.25 13.62
C LEU A 268 1.92 -7.50 14.84
N ASN A 269 0.82 -8.25 14.66
CA ASN A 269 -0.03 -8.67 15.77
C ASN A 269 0.78 -9.48 16.81
N ASP A 270 1.55 -10.48 16.36
CA ASP A 270 2.35 -11.35 17.23
C ASP A 270 3.45 -10.56 17.94
N TYR A 271 4.03 -9.57 17.25
CA TYR A 271 5.04 -8.69 17.83
C TYR A 271 4.43 -7.79 18.92
N LEU A 272 3.26 -7.20 18.67
CA LEU A 272 2.54 -6.40 19.66
C LEU A 272 2.14 -7.24 20.90
N ASP A 273 1.71 -8.48 20.67
CA ASP A 273 1.36 -9.41 21.75
C ASP A 273 2.57 -9.82 22.58
N ALA A 274 3.71 -10.08 21.93
CA ALA A 274 4.96 -10.37 22.62
C ALA A 274 5.42 -9.18 23.48
N LEU A 275 5.17 -7.94 23.03
CA LEU A 275 5.44 -6.72 23.78
C LEU A 275 4.43 -6.47 24.91
N GLY A 276 3.31 -7.20 24.97
CA GLY A 276 2.26 -7.02 25.98
C GLY A 276 1.60 -5.65 25.91
N VAL A 277 1.46 -5.07 24.71
CA VAL A 277 0.96 -3.71 24.54
C VAL A 277 -0.56 -3.70 24.69
N GLU A 278 -1.03 -3.02 25.73
CA GLU A 278 -2.46 -2.85 26.02
C GLU A 278 -2.91 -1.39 25.90
N ARG A 279 -4.16 -1.21 25.44
CA ARG A 279 -4.90 0.05 25.50
C ARG A 279 -6.26 -0.23 26.12
N SER A 280 -6.65 0.56 27.13
CA SER A 280 -7.96 0.42 27.80
C SER A 280 -8.25 -0.98 28.37
N GLY A 281 -7.22 -1.77 28.71
CA GLY A 281 -7.35 -3.11 29.28
C GLY A 281 -7.51 -4.24 28.25
N GLU A 282 -7.29 -3.95 26.97
CA GLU A 282 -7.28 -4.93 25.88
C GLU A 282 -5.97 -4.84 25.09
N LEU A 283 -5.52 -5.96 24.52
CA LEU A 283 -4.36 -5.98 23.63
C LEU A 283 -4.59 -5.03 22.45
N LEU A 284 -3.56 -4.27 22.09
CA LEU A 284 -3.62 -3.37 20.93
C LEU A 284 -3.87 -4.15 19.63
N SER A 285 -3.32 -5.36 19.53
CA SER A 285 -3.54 -6.27 18.39
C SER A 285 -5.02 -6.63 18.19
N GLN A 286 -5.73 -6.89 19.29
CA GLN A 286 -7.15 -7.16 19.30
C GLN A 286 -7.95 -5.94 18.83
N GLN A 287 -7.65 -4.75 19.37
CA GLN A 287 -8.31 -3.50 18.96
C GLN A 287 -8.11 -3.17 17.48
N ILE A 288 -6.91 -3.41 16.95
CA ILE A 288 -6.64 -3.25 15.52
C ILE A 288 -7.50 -4.21 14.68
N ASN A 289 -7.57 -5.49 15.07
CA ASN A 289 -8.39 -6.47 14.34
C ASN A 289 -9.90 -6.20 14.44
N ASP A 290 -10.38 -5.77 15.59
CA ASP A 290 -11.78 -5.37 15.76
C ASP A 290 -12.12 -4.13 14.92
N GLN A 291 -11.18 -3.20 14.78
CA GLN A 291 -11.34 -2.03 13.92
C GLN A 291 -11.32 -2.40 12.42
N PHE A 292 -10.50 -3.36 11.99
CA PHE A 292 -10.59 -3.93 10.64
C PHE A 292 -11.98 -4.54 10.38
N ALA A 293 -12.53 -5.28 11.35
CA ALA A 293 -13.87 -5.85 11.25
C ALA A 293 -14.96 -4.77 11.14
N ALA A 294 -14.84 -3.69 11.92
CA ALA A 294 -15.77 -2.55 11.86
C ALA A 294 -15.72 -1.84 10.50
N ILE A 295 -14.53 -1.59 9.94
CA ILE A 295 -14.36 -0.99 8.61
C ILE A 295 -15.02 -1.88 7.54
N LYS A 296 -14.81 -3.20 7.59
CA LYS A 296 -15.44 -4.14 6.64
C LYS A 296 -16.96 -4.13 6.77
N ALA A 297 -17.49 -4.10 7.99
CA ALA A 297 -18.93 -4.04 8.21
C ALA A 297 -19.54 -2.75 7.61
N ALA A 298 -18.90 -1.60 7.85
CA ALA A 298 -19.31 -0.32 7.26
C ALA A 298 -19.26 -0.37 5.73
N ALA A 299 -18.14 -0.81 5.15
CA ALA A 299 -17.97 -0.87 3.70
C ALA A 299 -18.95 -1.82 3.00
N ASN A 300 -19.23 -2.99 3.58
CA ASN A 300 -20.16 -3.97 3.01
C ASN A 300 -21.62 -3.47 2.92
N SER A 301 -21.97 -2.46 3.71
CA SER A 301 -23.31 -1.85 3.69
C SER A 301 -23.50 -0.84 2.55
N LEU A 302 -22.41 -0.43 1.88
CA LEU A 302 -22.41 0.57 0.82
C LEU A 302 -22.71 -0.03 -0.56
N ASN A 303 -23.03 0.84 -1.51
CA ASN A 303 -23.12 0.50 -2.93
C ASN A 303 -21.80 -0.08 -3.44
N ASP A 304 -21.87 -0.94 -4.47
CA ASP A 304 -20.69 -1.49 -5.14
C ASP A 304 -19.83 -0.40 -5.81
N ASN A 305 -20.49 0.65 -6.30
CA ASN A 305 -19.85 1.85 -6.85
C ASN A 305 -19.84 2.99 -5.82
N PHE A 306 -18.65 3.42 -5.39
CA PHE A 306 -18.53 4.50 -4.42
C PHE A 306 -18.93 5.87 -4.98
N SER A 307 -18.81 6.11 -6.30
CA SER A 307 -19.37 7.32 -6.92
C SER A 307 -20.88 7.40 -6.69
N THR A 308 -21.58 6.31 -6.98
CA THR A 308 -23.04 6.20 -6.77
C THR A 308 -23.40 6.24 -5.28
N GLN A 309 -22.56 5.69 -4.40
CA GLN A 309 -22.77 5.81 -2.96
C GLN A 309 -22.71 7.28 -2.51
N VAL A 310 -21.68 8.03 -2.92
CA VAL A 310 -21.51 9.44 -2.57
C VAL A 310 -22.72 10.27 -3.03
N GLU A 311 -23.21 10.06 -4.25
CA GLU A 311 -24.35 10.79 -4.79
C GLU A 311 -25.67 10.50 -4.05
N ASN A 312 -25.87 9.24 -3.61
CA ASN A 312 -27.12 8.82 -2.99
C ASN A 312 -27.14 9.02 -1.46
N ASP A 313 -26.03 8.72 -0.79
CA ASP A 313 -25.87 8.81 0.66
C ASP A 313 -24.38 8.94 1.03
N ASN A 314 -23.88 10.17 0.92
CA ASN A 314 -22.52 10.50 1.32
C ASN A 314 -22.28 10.37 2.84
N THR A 315 -23.34 10.42 3.67
CA THR A 315 -23.18 10.27 5.13
C THR A 315 -22.59 8.89 5.48
N ALA A 316 -23.01 7.84 4.79
CA ALA A 316 -22.43 6.50 4.98
C ALA A 316 -20.96 6.41 4.55
N MET A 317 -20.53 7.18 3.54
CA MET A 317 -19.11 7.27 3.14
C MET A 317 -18.26 7.98 4.20
N LEU A 318 -18.77 9.07 4.78
CA LEU A 318 -18.11 9.78 5.87
C LEU A 318 -17.98 8.89 7.12
N GLN A 319 -19.00 8.08 7.41
CA GLN A 319 -18.93 7.10 8.50
C GLN A 319 -17.86 6.01 8.25
N LEU A 320 -17.73 5.51 7.01
CA LEU A 320 -16.64 4.61 6.66
C LEU A 320 -15.27 5.29 6.86
N TYR A 321 -15.15 6.57 6.47
CA TYR A 321 -13.93 7.34 6.68
C TYR A 321 -13.58 7.47 8.17
N ASP A 322 -14.55 7.70 9.04
CA ASP A 322 -14.33 7.79 10.49
C ASP A 322 -13.78 6.47 11.07
N GLU A 323 -14.29 5.32 10.62
CA GLU A 323 -13.75 4.01 11.02
C GLU A 323 -12.31 3.80 10.54
N LEU A 324 -12.00 4.24 9.31
CA LEU A 324 -10.63 4.21 8.79
C LEU A 324 -9.70 5.16 9.57
N GLN A 325 -10.19 6.33 10.00
CA GLN A 325 -9.42 7.28 10.79
C GLN A 325 -9.06 6.71 12.17
N LYS A 326 -9.98 5.98 12.83
CA LYS A 326 -9.67 5.27 14.08
C LYS A 326 -8.55 4.25 13.89
N GLN A 327 -8.60 3.48 12.79
CA GLN A 327 -7.53 2.54 12.46
C GLN A 327 -6.18 3.23 12.27
N VAL A 328 -6.15 4.38 11.60
CA VAL A 328 -4.92 5.18 11.46
C VAL A 328 -4.35 5.58 12.81
N VAL A 329 -5.19 5.94 13.79
CA VAL A 329 -4.70 6.25 15.15
C VAL A 329 -4.01 5.03 15.78
N PHE A 330 -4.64 3.85 15.71
CA PHE A 330 -4.03 2.63 16.25
C PHE A 330 -2.72 2.26 15.53
N LEU A 331 -2.66 2.39 14.21
CA LEU A 331 -1.47 2.03 13.45
C LEU A 331 -0.34 3.05 13.60
N LYS A 332 -0.64 4.35 13.49
CA LYS A 332 0.38 5.40 13.44
C LYS A 332 0.83 5.87 14.82
N VAL A 333 -0.08 5.94 15.78
CA VAL A 333 0.26 6.45 17.12
C VAL A 333 0.65 5.30 18.02
N ASP A 334 -0.28 4.36 18.23
CA ASP A 334 -0.10 3.34 19.25
C ASP A 334 0.90 2.26 18.83
N MET A 335 0.78 1.73 17.61
CA MET A 335 1.66 0.66 17.13
C MET A 335 3.09 1.15 16.88
N LEU A 336 3.29 2.32 16.25
CA LEU A 336 4.65 2.87 16.08
C LEU A 336 5.34 3.14 17.42
N GLN A 337 4.60 3.71 18.40
CA GLN A 337 5.12 3.91 19.75
C GLN A 337 5.53 2.57 20.39
N ALA A 338 4.69 1.55 20.30
CA ALA A 338 4.95 0.23 20.85
C ALA A 338 6.20 -0.43 20.24
N LEU A 339 6.34 -0.33 18.92
CA LEU A 339 7.46 -0.91 18.17
C LEU A 339 8.74 -0.06 18.26
N SER A 340 8.68 1.12 18.91
CA SER A 340 9.77 2.10 18.95
C SER A 340 10.23 2.56 17.56
N ILE A 341 9.29 2.64 16.60
CA ILE A 341 9.53 3.09 15.24
C ILE A 341 9.15 4.57 15.13
N ASN A 342 9.98 5.37 14.46
CA ASN A 342 9.66 6.77 14.18
C ASN A 342 8.93 6.88 12.83
N VAL A 343 7.98 7.81 12.75
CA VAL A 343 7.36 8.22 11.48
C VAL A 343 8.43 8.86 10.59
N ASP A 344 8.54 8.42 9.33
CA ASP A 344 9.51 8.95 8.36
C ASP A 344 8.88 9.65 7.15
N TYR A 345 7.55 9.75 7.11
CA TYR A 345 6.78 10.46 6.09
C TYR A 345 5.98 11.62 6.70
N VAL A 346 5.63 12.60 5.85
CA VAL A 346 4.72 13.69 6.23
C VAL A 346 3.28 13.20 6.10
N ASP A 347 2.39 13.67 6.99
CA ASP A 347 0.96 13.37 6.94
C ASP A 347 0.42 13.48 5.50
N ALA A 348 -0.43 12.53 5.12
CA ALA A 348 -0.89 12.37 3.75
C ALA A 348 -2.32 12.89 3.55
N ASP A 349 -2.75 13.85 4.36
CA ASP A 349 -4.11 14.36 4.45
C ASP A 349 -4.45 15.46 3.43
N GLY A 350 -3.53 15.86 2.55
CA GLY A 350 -3.93 16.64 1.36
C GLY A 350 -2.90 17.59 0.76
N ASP A 351 -1.62 17.48 1.08
CA ASP A 351 -0.51 18.22 0.48
C ASP A 351 0.18 17.53 -0.72
#